data_AF-A0A2V8JKF4-F1
#
_entry.id   AF-A0A2V8JKF4-F1
#
_cell.length_a   1.000
_cell.length_b   1.000
_cell.length_c   1.000
_cell.angle_alpha   90.00
_cell.angle_beta   90.00
_cell.angle_gamma   90.00
#
_symmetry.space_group_name_H-M   'P 1'
#
loop_
_entity.id
_entity.type
_entity.pdbx_description
1 polymer ?
#
loop_
_entity_poly.entity_id
_entity_poly.type
_entity_poly.pdbx_seq_one_letter_code
_entity_poly.pdbx_strand_id
1 'polypeptide(L)' 'MSSRQLFDALLAFNQEAVPYCEGISDASAHEYAINFMRALQGRAKGLEVEQARISAHLFRPQRDLIEANLRRMYRKHFSA' A
#
# COMPACT_ATOMS: atom_id res chain seq x y z
N MET A 1 -15.34 12.12 -3.05
CA MET A 1 -14.05 12.81 -2.78
C MET A 1 -13.71 13.67 -3.99
N SER A 2 -13.38 14.95 -3.79
CA SER A 2 -12.92 15.83 -4.88
C SER A 2 -11.48 15.50 -5.30
N SER A 3 -11.03 16.00 -6.46
CA SER A 3 -9.66 15.79 -6.95
C SER A 3 -8.60 16.30 -5.95
N ARG A 4 -8.84 17.44 -5.31
CA ARG A 4 -7.94 17.99 -4.29
C ARG A 4 -7.90 17.14 -3.03
N GLN A 5 -9.06 16.70 -2.53
CA GLN A 5 -9.13 15.79 -1.38
C GLN A 5 -8.42 14.46 -1.67
N LEU A 6 -8.54 13.94 -2.89
CA LEU A 6 -7.83 12.73 -3.32
C LEU A 6 -6.31 12.93 -3.33
N PHE A 7 -5.85 14.07 -3.84
CA PHE A 7 -4.42 14.39 -3.84
C PHE A 7 -3.86 14.51 -2.41
N ASP A 8 -4.58 15.22 -1.54
CA ASP A 8 -4.17 15.40 -0.14
C ASP A 8 -4.15 14.06 0.62
N ALA A 9 -5.15 13.20 0.40
CA ALA A 9 -5.20 11.85 0.98
C ALA A 9 -4.08 10.93 0.46
N LEU A 10 -3.75 11.00 -0.83
CA LEU A 10 -2.61 10.28 -1.41
C LEU A 10 -1.28 10.75 -0.83
N LEU A 11 -1.11 12.06 -0.65
CA LEU A 11 0.10 12.63 -0.05
C LEU A 11 0.26 12.15 1.40
N ALA A 12 -0.80 12.25 2.21
CA ALA A 12 -0.79 11.81 3.60
C ALA A 12 -0.57 10.30 3.74
N PHE A 13 -1.18 9.49 2.87
CA PHE A 13 -0.91 8.06 2.81
C PHE A 13 0.56 7.75 2.49
N ASN A 14 1.14 8.44 1.50
CA ASN A 14 2.53 8.21 1.10
C ASN A 14 3.52 8.58 2.21
N GLN A 15 3.24 9.63 2.99
CA GLN A 15 4.06 10.03 4.13
C GLN A 15 4.20 8.94 5.20
N GLU A 16 3.22 8.03 5.33
CA GLU A 16 3.29 6.88 6.24
C GLU A 16 3.74 5.60 5.54
N ALA A 17 3.25 5.34 4.33
CA ALA A 17 3.45 4.07 3.63
C ALA A 17 4.86 3.92 3.04
N VAL A 18 5.48 5.01 2.56
CA VAL A 18 6.82 4.95 1.97
C VAL A 18 7.87 4.59 3.03
N PRO A 19 7.97 5.28 4.18
CA PRO A 19 8.93 4.90 5.23
C PRO A 19 8.69 3.47 5.76
N TYR A 20 7.43 3.04 5.84
CA TYR A 20 7.11 1.66 6.23
C TYR A 20 7.71 0.64 5.26
N CYS A 21 7.55 0.85 3.94
CA CYS A 21 8.11 -0.05 2.93
C CYS A 21 9.65 -0.03 2.95
N GLU A 22 10.26 1.15 3.07
CA GLU A 22 11.72 1.33 3.14
C GLU A 22 12.33 0.67 4.38
N GLY A 23 11.57 0.53 5.47
CA GLY A 23 11.99 -0.16 6.69
C GLY A 23 12.04 -1.70 6.57
N ILE A 24 11.58 -2.28 5.46
CA ILE A 24 11.58 -3.73 5.25
C ILE A 24 12.90 -4.16 4.61
N SER A 25 13.73 -4.90 5.36
CA SER A 25 15.04 -5.35 4.87
C SER A 25 14.98 -6.57 3.95
N ASP A 26 13.98 -7.44 4.10
CA ASP A 26 13.82 -8.61 3.23
C ASP A 26 13.37 -8.16 1.84
N ALA A 27 14.10 -8.57 0.80
CA ALA A 27 13.87 -8.08 -0.56
C ALA A 27 12.50 -8.49 -1.12
N SER A 28 12.05 -9.72 -0.85
CA SER A 28 10.75 -10.21 -1.32
C SER A 28 9.59 -9.52 -0.59
N ALA A 29 9.74 -9.29 0.71
CA ALA A 29 8.77 -8.56 1.53
C ALA A 29 8.71 -7.09 1.13
N HIS A 30 9.85 -6.45 0.87
CA HIS A 30 9.92 -5.05 0.42
C HIS A 30 9.27 -4.89 -0.96
N GLU A 31 9.61 -5.74 -1.93
CA GLU A 31 8.98 -5.73 -3.26
C GLU A 31 7.47 -5.90 -3.15
N TYR A 32 7.01 -6.86 -2.35
CA TYR A 32 5.59 -7.08 -2.11
C TYR A 32 4.91 -5.85 -1.49
N ALA A 33 5.52 -5.23 -0.49
CA ALA A 33 4.99 -4.03 0.17
C ALA A 33 4.84 -2.86 -0.81
N ILE A 34 5.84 -2.61 -1.66
CA ILE A 34 5.78 -1.57 -2.70
C ILE A 34 4.67 -1.85 -3.71
N ASN A 35 4.55 -3.10 -4.17
CA ASN A 35 3.51 -3.49 -5.12
C ASN A 35 2.11 -3.34 -4.51
N PHE A 36 1.95 -3.73 -3.25
CA PHE A 36 0.69 -3.60 -2.54
C PHE A 36 0.32 -2.14 -2.25
N MET A 37 1.29 -1.30 -1.86
CA MET A 37 1.11 0.15 -1.73
C MET A 37 0.62 0.79 -3.03
N ARG A 38 1.25 0.44 -4.17
CA ARG A 38 0.83 0.90 -5.50
C ARG A 38 -0.58 0.45 -5.86
N ALA A 39 -0.94 -0.78 -5.51
CA ALA A 39 -2.30 -1.29 -5.73
C ALA A 39 -3.35 -0.49 -4.95
N LEU A 40 -3.06 -0.11 -3.69
CA LEU A 40 -3.93 0.75 -2.90
C LEU A 40 -4.05 2.17 -3.48
N GLN A 41 -2.95 2.76 -3.93
CA GLN A 41 -2.96 4.06 -4.61
C GLN A 41 -3.79 4.02 -5.91
N GLY A 42 -3.63 2.97 -6.71
CA GLY A 42 -4.40 2.79 -7.95
C GLY A 42 -5.89 2.63 -7.67
N ARG A 43 -6.25 1.86 -6.62
CA ARG A 43 -7.64 1.75 -6.14
C ARG A 43 -8.22 3.10 -5.74
N ALA A 44 -7.47 3.94 -5.02
CA ALA A 44 -7.93 5.29 -4.66
C ALA A 44 -8.15 6.18 -5.90
N LYS A 45 -7.40 5.96 -6.98
CA LYS A 45 -7.55 6.65 -8.27
C LYS A 45 -8.65 6.06 -9.17
N GLY A 46 -9.35 5.01 -8.71
CA GLY A 46 -10.37 4.33 -9.52
C GLY A 46 -9.81 3.47 -10.65
N LEU A 47 -8.53 3.10 -10.59
CA LEU A 47 -7.90 2.22 -11.57
C LEU A 47 -8.20 0.76 -11.19
N GLU A 48 -8.53 -0.07 -12.19
CA GLU A 48 -8.47 -1.52 -12.03
C GLU A 48 -7.01 -1.91 -11.86
N VAL A 49 -6.61 -2.24 -10.63
CA VAL A 49 -5.25 -2.69 -10.36
C VAL A 49 -5.23 -4.20 -10.35
N GLU A 50 -4.39 -4.80 -11.20
CA GLU A 50 -3.98 -6.20 -11.04
C GLU A 50 -3.54 -6.41 -9.59
N GLN A 51 -4.06 -7.47 -8.98
CA GLN A 51 -3.73 -7.86 -7.62
C GLN A 51 -2.20 -7.91 -7.49
N ALA A 52 -1.66 -7.20 -6.49
CA ALA A 52 -0.21 -7.05 -6.29
C ALA A 52 0.47 -8.40 -6.54
N ARG A 53 1.35 -8.47 -7.56
CA ARG A 53 1.95 -9.72 -8.01
C ARG A 53 2.52 -10.43 -6.79
N ILE A 54 1.96 -11.60 -6.50
CA ILE A 54 2.36 -12.41 -5.36
C ILE A 54 3.71 -13.01 -5.73
N SER A 55 4.80 -12.48 -5.17
CA SER A 55 6.08 -13.16 -5.25
C SER A 55 5.91 -14.52 -4.57
N ALA A 56 6.12 -15.61 -5.32
CA ALA A 56 5.86 -16.99 -4.90
C ALA A 56 6.64 -17.41 -3.64
N HIS A 57 7.63 -16.60 -3.24
CA HIS A 57 8.56 -16.87 -2.15
C HIS A 57 8.22 -16.14 -0.84
N LEU A 58 7.20 -15.27 -0.81
CA LEU A 58 6.86 -14.56 0.43
C LEU A 58 6.04 -15.44 1.38
N PHE A 59 6.56 -15.63 2.59
CA PHE A 59 5.88 -16.37 3.64
C PHE A 59 4.56 -15.69 4.03
N ARG A 60 3.46 -16.46 4.03
CA ARG A 60 2.09 -15.92 4.20
C ARG A 60 1.93 -15.00 5.42
N PRO A 61 2.42 -15.32 6.63
CA PRO A 61 2.33 -14.41 7.77
C PRO A 61 2.99 -13.04 7.56
N GLN A 62 4.12 -12.97 6.85
CA GLN A 62 4.76 -11.69 6.53
C GLN A 62 3.90 -10.89 5.57
N ARG A 63 3.32 -11.56 4.57
CA ARG A 63 2.36 -10.95 3.63
C ARG A 63 1.16 -10.36 4.36
N ASP A 64 0.53 -11.14 5.23
CA ASP A 64 -0.68 -10.74 5.93
C ASP A 64 -0.41 -9.54 6.88
N LEU A 65 0.78 -9.47 7.49
CA LEU A 65 1.22 -8.34 8.30
C LEU A 65 1.42 -7.07 7.46
N ILE A 66 2.07 -7.19 6.29
CA ILE A 66 2.27 -6.07 5.35
C ILE A 66 0.91 -5.53 4.89
N GLU A 67 0.03 -6.42 4.45
CA GLU A 67 -1.33 -6.05 4.03
C GLU A 67 -2.09 -5.35 5.16
N ALA A 68 -2.05 -5.88 6.38
CA ALA A 68 -2.75 -5.30 7.52
C ALA A 68 -2.27 -3.87 7.82
N ASN A 69 -0.95 -3.64 7.86
CA ASN A 69 -0.37 -2.33 8.11
C ASN A 69 -0.72 -1.32 7.01
N LEU A 70 -0.52 -1.70 5.74
CA LEU A 70 -0.80 -0.81 4.61
C LEU A 70 -2.31 -0.53 4.47
N ARG A 71 -3.19 -1.51 4.72
CA ARG A 71 -4.64 -1.30 4.75
C ARG A 71 -5.07 -0.39 5.90
N ARG A 72 -4.43 -0.47 7.07
CA ARG A 72 -4.70 0.44 8.20
C ARG A 72 -4.36 1.89 7.82
N MET A 73 -3.17 2.13 7.27
CA MET A 73 -2.75 3.45 6.79
C MET A 73 -3.68 3.96 5.68
N TYR A 74 -4.04 3.11 4.73
CA TYR A 74 -4.98 3.46 3.68
C TYR A 74 -6.33 3.88 4.23
N ARG A 75 -6.94 3.07 5.10
CA ARG A 75 -8.23 3.41 5.72
C ARG A 75 -8.16 4.75 6.44
N LYS A 76 -7.10 5.00 7.22
CA LYS A 76 -6.91 6.27 7.93
C LYS A 76 -7.08 7.51 7.04
N HIS A 77 -6.61 7.46 5.79
CA HIS A 77 -6.60 8.62 4.88
C HIS A 77 -7.73 8.63 3.84
N PHE A 78 -8.27 7.46 3.49
CA PHE A 78 -9.25 7.33 2.41
C PHE A 78 -10.67 6.97 2.89
N SER A 79 -10.91 6.78 4.19
CA SER A 79 -12.25 6.51 4.74
C SER A 79 -13.00 7.75 5.26
N ALA A 80 -12.68 8.92 4.71
CA ALA A 80 -13.45 10.15 4.91
C ALA A 80 -14.73 10.18 4.08
#